data_AF-A0A803TD38-F1
#
_entry.id   AF-A0A803TD38-F1
#
_cell.length_a   1.000
_cell.length_b   1.000
_cell.length_c   1.000
_cell.angle_alpha   90.00
_cell.angle_beta   90.00
_cell.angle_gamma   90.00
#
_symmetry.space_group_name_H-M   'P 1'
#
loop_
_entity.id
_entity.type
_entity.pdbx_description
1 polymer ?
#
loop_
_entity_poly.entity_id
_entity_poly.type
_entity_poly.pdbx_seq_one_letter_code
_entity_poly.pdbx_strand_id
1 'polypeptide(L)'
;MALGGPFGFCDSMETTWLVNKLFSPLGDKHKLEPFLRADAAAVASLYGPITFPPASVLLFKQEKEGPHSLLATGSLLSVDPDRLVIKRIVLSGHPFKIHRKMAVVRYMFFNREDVTWFKPVELRTKWGRRGHIKEPLGTHGHMKCQFDGQLKSQDTVLMTLYKRVFPKWTFDPFVPEPRQRNASSLPCEEEEDMA
;
A
#
# COMPACT_ATOMS: atom_id res chain seq x y z
N MET A 1 31.51 13.97 15.16
CA MET A 1 31.13 12.56 14.99
C MET A 1 29.62 12.47 15.09
N ALA A 2 28.93 12.56 13.96
CA ALA A 2 27.48 12.42 13.88
C ALA A 2 27.17 11.37 12.81
N LEU A 3 26.26 10.49 13.20
CA LEU A 3 25.62 9.40 12.50
C LEU A 3 25.22 9.75 11.06
N GLY A 4 25.38 8.79 10.15
CA GLY A 4 24.89 8.91 8.78
C GLY A 4 24.84 7.55 8.10
N GLY A 5 23.91 6.69 8.53
CA GLY A 5 23.59 5.48 7.78
C GLY A 5 22.99 5.85 6.43
N PRO A 6 23.29 5.13 5.35
CA PRO A 6 22.62 5.35 4.08
C PRO A 6 21.20 4.78 4.21
N PHE A 7 20.22 5.65 4.44
CA PHE A 7 18.86 5.41 3.98
C PHE A 7 18.91 5.37 2.45
N GLY A 8 19.33 4.21 1.93
CA GLY A 8 19.22 3.86 0.52
C GLY A 8 17.74 3.67 0.22
N PHE A 9 17.10 4.78 -0.16
CA PHE A 9 15.88 4.74 -0.95
C PHE A 9 16.20 3.93 -2.20
N CYS A 10 15.81 2.65 -2.18
CA CYS A 10 15.99 1.72 -3.28
C CYS A 10 14.99 2.08 -4.38
N ASP A 11 15.41 3.00 -5.25
CA ASP A 11 14.73 3.43 -6.48
C ASP A 11 14.74 2.33 -7.57
N SER A 12 14.37 1.08 -7.24
CA SER A 12 14.30 0.00 -8.25
C SER A 12 13.19 -1.04 -8.02
N MET A 13 12.10 -0.69 -7.34
CA MET A 13 10.89 -1.51 -7.34
C MET A 13 9.88 -1.02 -8.38
N GLU A 14 10.21 -1.16 -9.65
CA GLU A 14 9.21 -1.31 -10.71
C GLU A 14 8.60 -2.73 -10.67
N THR A 15 8.24 -3.21 -9.48
CA THR A 15 7.53 -4.47 -9.33
C THR A 15 6.06 -4.21 -9.73
N THR A 16 5.78 -4.40 -11.01
CA THR A 16 4.56 -3.91 -11.70
C THR A 16 3.30 -4.76 -11.46
N TRP A 17 3.27 -5.51 -10.37
CA TRP A 17 2.14 -6.36 -9.99
C TRP A 17 1.36 -5.74 -8.84
N LEU A 18 0.03 -5.68 -8.95
CA LEU A 18 -0.81 -5.21 -7.85
C LEU A 18 -0.98 -6.34 -6.83
N VAL A 19 -0.30 -6.22 -5.70
CA VAL A 19 -0.43 -7.14 -4.57
C VAL A 19 -1.62 -6.69 -3.71
N ASN A 20 -2.57 -7.57 -3.45
CA ASN A 20 -3.70 -7.26 -2.57
C ASN A 20 -3.91 -8.34 -1.50
N LYS A 21 -4.33 -7.91 -0.32
CA LYS A 21 -4.59 -8.82 0.80
C LYS A 21 -5.97 -9.45 0.62
N LEU A 22 -6.06 -10.76 0.79
CA LEU A 22 -7.33 -11.44 1.07
C LEU A 22 -7.71 -11.10 2.51
N PHE A 23 -8.56 -10.09 2.71
CA PHE A 23 -9.16 -9.82 4.02
C PHE A 23 -10.50 -10.56 4.19
N SER A 24 -11.11 -11.03 3.10
CA SER A 24 -12.31 -11.85 3.10
C SER A 24 -12.46 -12.52 1.72
N PRO A 25 -12.75 -13.83 1.64
CA PRO A 25 -13.10 -14.49 0.38
C PRO A 25 -14.49 -14.10 -0.13
N LEU A 26 -15.28 -13.32 0.62
CA LEU A 26 -16.69 -13.02 0.35
C LEU A 26 -16.95 -11.57 -0.10
N GLY A 27 -15.91 -10.76 -0.32
CA GLY A 27 -16.07 -9.34 -0.69
C GLY A 27 -15.46 -9.01 -2.05
N ASP A 28 -16.24 -8.37 -2.92
CA ASP A 28 -15.82 -7.99 -4.29
C ASP A 28 -14.74 -6.89 -4.32
N LYS A 29 -14.55 -6.19 -3.20
CA LYS A 29 -13.64 -5.03 -3.08
C LYS A 29 -12.36 -5.44 -2.37
N HIS A 30 -11.25 -5.45 -3.10
CA HIS A 30 -9.95 -5.82 -2.55
C HIS A 30 -9.07 -4.59 -2.33
N LYS A 31 -8.55 -4.44 -1.11
CA LYS A 31 -7.60 -3.37 -0.77
C LYS A 31 -6.22 -3.70 -1.35
N LEU A 32 -5.66 -2.76 -2.10
CA LEU A 32 -4.27 -2.81 -2.56
C LEU A 32 -3.32 -2.66 -1.36
N GLU A 33 -2.35 -3.56 -1.28
CA GLU A 33 -1.21 -3.42 -0.37
C GLU A 33 0.03 -3.01 -1.20
N PRO A 34 0.75 -1.94 -0.84
CA PRO A 34 1.95 -1.53 -1.57
C PRO A 34 3.10 -2.53 -1.44
N PHE A 35 3.09 -3.37 -0.41
CA PHE A 35 4.19 -4.28 -0.08
C PHE A 35 3.67 -5.69 0.21
N LEU A 36 4.45 -6.68 -0.21
CA LEU A 36 4.24 -8.07 0.16
C LEU A 36 4.66 -8.28 1.61
N ARG A 37 3.79 -8.87 2.43
CA ARG A 37 4.11 -9.25 3.82
C ARG A 37 4.50 -10.72 3.85
N ALA A 38 5.58 -11.05 4.55
CA ALA A 38 6.07 -12.43 4.65
C ALA A 38 5.05 -13.40 5.30
N ASP A 39 4.27 -12.89 6.26
CA ASP A 39 3.36 -13.69 7.09
C ASP A 39 1.90 -13.70 6.59
N ALA A 40 1.62 -13.13 5.41
CA ALA A 40 0.25 -13.04 4.91
C ALA A 40 0.13 -13.43 3.45
N ALA A 41 -0.81 -14.33 3.15
CA ALA A 41 -1.21 -14.61 1.78
C ALA A 41 -1.76 -13.35 1.11
N ALA A 42 -1.24 -13.08 -0.09
CA ALA A 42 -1.67 -11.99 -0.94
C ALA A 42 -1.93 -12.51 -2.34
N VAL A 43 -2.83 -11.86 -3.05
CA VAL A 43 -3.13 -12.18 -4.45
C VAL A 43 -2.48 -11.12 -5.33
N ALA A 44 -1.82 -11.56 -6.39
CA ALA A 44 -1.31 -10.67 -7.42
C ALA A 44 -2.30 -10.64 -8.59
N SER A 45 -2.62 -9.46 -9.10
CA SER A 45 -3.42 -9.31 -10.32
C SER A 45 -2.53 -8.76 -11.44
N LEU A 46 -2.52 -9.44 -12.58
CA LEU A 46 -1.62 -9.16 -13.70
C LEU A 46 -2.30 -9.42 -15.03
N TYR A 47 -1.81 -8.76 -16.09
CA TYR A 47 -2.19 -9.08 -17.46
C TYR A 47 -1.22 -10.11 -18.02
N GLY A 48 -1.76 -11.16 -18.62
CA GLY A 48 -0.99 -12.26 -19.20
C GLY A 48 -1.90 -13.27 -19.90
N PRO A 49 -1.32 -14.27 -20.58
CA PRO A 49 -2.08 -15.33 -21.23
C PRO A 49 -2.89 -16.13 -20.20
N ILE A 50 -4.11 -16.48 -20.58
CA ILE A 50 -5.02 -17.23 -19.72
C ILE A 50 -4.50 -18.66 -19.49
N THR A 51 -4.43 -19.07 -18.22
CA THR A 51 -4.10 -20.43 -17.81
C THR A 51 -5.24 -20.95 -16.95
N PHE A 52 -5.71 -22.17 -17.21
CA PHE A 52 -6.83 -22.75 -16.46
C PHE A 52 -6.34 -23.27 -15.09
N PRO A 53 -7.05 -22.94 -13.98
CA PRO A 53 -6.77 -23.55 -12.68
C PRO A 53 -7.02 -25.07 -12.70
N PRO A 54 -6.28 -25.90 -11.92
CA PRO A 54 -5.25 -25.53 -10.95
C PRO A 54 -3.84 -25.44 -11.58
N ALA A 55 -3.17 -24.30 -11.39
CA ALA A 55 -1.78 -24.11 -11.81
C ALA A 55 -0.94 -23.52 -10.65
N SER A 56 0.26 -24.05 -10.43
CA SER A 56 1.21 -23.48 -9.47
C SER A 56 1.93 -22.28 -10.07
N VAL A 57 2.06 -21.20 -9.31
CA VAL A 57 2.70 -19.95 -9.74
C VAL A 57 3.92 -19.68 -8.86
N LEU A 58 5.04 -19.33 -9.50
CA LEU A 58 6.28 -18.93 -8.84
C LEU A 58 6.61 -17.49 -9.25
N LEU A 59 6.95 -16.66 -8.26
CA LEU A 59 7.37 -15.28 -8.49
C LEU A 59 8.85 -15.14 -8.20
N PHE A 60 9.61 -14.71 -9.21
CA PHE A 60 11.04 -14.48 -9.12
C PHE A 60 11.37 -12.99 -9.22
N LYS A 61 12.42 -12.56 -8.52
CA LYS A 61 13.06 -11.26 -8.69
C LYS A 61 14.39 -11.46 -9.40
N GLN A 62 14.58 -10.72 -10.48
CA GLN A 62 15.87 -10.66 -11.15
C GLN A 62 16.80 -9.69 -10.41
N GLU A 63 17.99 -10.17 -10.03
CA GLU A 63 19.08 -9.35 -9.51
C GLU A 63 20.00 -8.96 -10.67
N LYS A 64 20.59 -7.75 -10.66
CA LYS A 64 21.31 -7.17 -11.82
C LYS A 64 22.42 -8.05 -12.39
N GLU A 65 23.08 -8.85 -11.54
CA GLU A 65 24.22 -9.69 -11.92
C GLU A 65 24.17 -11.09 -11.28
N GLY A 66 23.02 -11.48 -10.71
CA GLY A 66 22.90 -12.66 -9.86
C GLY A 66 21.84 -13.68 -10.31
N PRO A 67 21.70 -14.79 -9.57
CA PRO A 67 20.64 -15.76 -9.78
C PRO A 67 19.26 -15.14 -9.49
N HIS A 68 18.22 -15.68 -10.14
CA HIS A 68 16.84 -15.29 -9.87
C HIS A 68 16.46 -15.68 -8.44
N SER A 69 16.06 -14.71 -7.62
CA SER A 69 15.67 -14.93 -6.24
C SER A 69 14.18 -15.27 -6.18
N LEU A 70 13.81 -16.38 -5.54
CA LEU A 70 12.43 -16.76 -5.32
C LEU A 70 11.80 -15.84 -4.26
N LEU A 71 10.76 -15.10 -4.64
CA LEU A 71 10.06 -14.18 -3.74
C LEU A 71 8.80 -14.80 -3.12
N ALA A 72 8.02 -15.51 -3.94
CA ALA A 72 6.74 -16.06 -3.51
C ALA A 72 6.41 -17.33 -4.28
N THR A 73 5.77 -18.26 -3.58
CA THR A 73 5.15 -19.45 -4.15
C THR A 73 3.63 -19.36 -3.93
N GLY A 74 2.86 -19.87 -4.87
CA GLY A 74 1.41 -19.84 -4.75
C GLY A 74 0.72 -20.69 -5.81
N SER A 75 -0.60 -20.57 -5.84
CA SER A 75 -1.45 -21.19 -6.85
C SER A 75 -2.29 -20.13 -7.54
N LEU A 76 -2.68 -20.43 -8.77
CA LEU A 76 -3.62 -19.63 -9.55
C LEU A 76 -5.02 -19.82 -8.98
N LEU A 77 -5.67 -18.71 -8.62
CA LEU A 77 -7.00 -18.71 -8.00
C LEU A 77 -8.12 -18.80 -9.05
N SER A 78 -8.38 -17.70 -9.74
CA SER A 78 -9.37 -17.58 -10.80
C SER A 78 -8.90 -16.47 -11.75
N VAL A 79 -9.26 -16.57 -13.03
CA VAL A 79 -8.86 -15.61 -14.06
C VAL A 79 -10.05 -14.70 -14.37
N ASP A 80 -10.30 -13.75 -13.48
CA ASP A 80 -11.44 -12.83 -13.58
C ASP A 80 -10.98 -11.38 -13.78
N PRO A 81 -11.31 -10.70 -14.90
CA PRO A 81 -11.00 -9.29 -15.11
C PRO A 81 -11.86 -8.35 -14.25
N ASP A 82 -12.98 -8.84 -13.73
CA ASP A 82 -13.96 -8.04 -12.97
C ASP A 82 -13.52 -7.76 -11.52
N ARG A 83 -12.47 -8.43 -11.06
CA ARG A 83 -11.96 -8.30 -9.69
C ARG A 83 -11.53 -6.86 -9.38
N LEU A 84 -12.16 -6.22 -8.40
CA LEU A 84 -11.90 -4.81 -8.07
C LEU A 84 -10.72 -4.64 -7.11
N VAL A 85 -9.64 -4.07 -7.61
CA VAL A 85 -8.49 -3.65 -6.80
C VAL A 85 -8.56 -2.15 -6.50
N ILE A 86 -8.55 -1.81 -5.21
CA ILE A 86 -8.77 -0.44 -4.72
C ILE A 86 -7.57 0.03 -3.90
N LYS A 87 -6.95 1.13 -4.31
CA LYS A 87 -5.93 1.84 -3.54
C LYS A 87 -6.59 2.80 -2.56
N ARG A 88 -6.24 2.65 -1.28
CA ARG A 88 -6.63 3.56 -0.21
C ARG A 88 -5.61 4.70 -0.11
N ILE A 89 -6.09 5.94 -0.14
CA ILE A 89 -5.32 7.15 0.11
C ILE A 89 -5.87 7.78 1.40
N VAL A 90 -5.00 8.20 2.30
CA VAL A 90 -5.41 8.83 3.57
C VAL A 90 -4.83 10.23 3.61
N LEU A 91 -5.70 11.25 3.68
CA LEU A 91 -5.29 12.63 3.90
C LEU A 91 -5.37 12.95 5.38
N SER A 92 -4.32 13.55 5.93
CA SER A 92 -4.21 13.91 7.34
C SER A 92 -4.40 15.41 7.54
N GLY A 93 -5.13 15.79 8.57
CA GLY A 93 -5.29 17.16 9.01
C GLY A 93 -5.17 17.25 10.52
N HIS A 94 -4.79 18.43 11.00
CA HIS A 94 -4.62 18.68 12.43
C HIS A 94 -5.72 19.62 12.94
N PRO A 95 -6.40 19.30 14.05
CA PRO A 95 -7.34 20.23 14.67
C PRO A 95 -6.60 21.46 15.19
N PHE A 96 -7.16 22.64 14.96
CA PHE A 96 -6.61 23.92 15.42
C PHE A 96 -7.44 24.52 16.55
N LYS A 97 -8.75 24.69 16.33
CA LYS A 97 -9.70 25.20 17.34
C LYS A 97 -10.75 24.14 17.60
N ILE A 98 -10.92 23.74 18.85
CA ILE A 98 -11.83 22.66 19.25
C ILE A 98 -12.96 23.25 20.08
N HIS A 99 -14.19 22.98 19.64
CA HIS A 99 -15.42 23.20 20.39
C HIS A 99 -16.02 21.84 20.78
N ARG A 100 -17.16 21.84 21.46
CA ARG A 100 -17.81 20.61 21.98
C ARG A 100 -18.06 19.54 20.92
N LYS A 101 -18.66 19.90 19.78
CA LYS A 101 -18.95 18.99 18.65
C LYS A 101 -18.45 19.49 17.30
N MET A 102 -17.76 20.63 17.29
CA MET A 102 -17.23 21.26 16.09
C MET A 102 -15.74 21.50 16.28
N ALA A 103 -14.96 21.32 15.23
CA ALA A 103 -13.55 21.66 15.25
C ALA A 103 -13.15 22.28 13.91
N VAL A 104 -12.22 23.24 13.97
CA VAL A 104 -11.56 23.79 12.79
C VAL A 104 -10.31 22.97 12.54
N VAL A 105 -10.18 22.42 11.33
CA VAL A 105 -9.06 21.58 10.90
C VAL A 105 -8.19 22.36 9.91
N ARG A 106 -6.87 22.20 10.02
CA ARG A 106 -5.85 22.80 9.14
C ARG A 106 -4.93 21.73 8.55
N TYR A 107 -4.21 22.10 7.50
CA TYR A 107 -3.21 21.27 6.80
C TYR A 107 -3.75 19.99 6.14
N MET A 108 -5.08 19.82 6.05
CA MET A 108 -5.68 18.76 5.24
C MET A 108 -5.78 19.17 3.77
N PHE A 109 -6.12 20.42 3.52
CA PHE A 109 -6.20 21.05 2.21
C PHE A 109 -5.52 22.41 2.26
N PHE A 110 -5.10 22.91 1.10
CA PHE A 110 -4.53 24.26 0.95
C PHE A 110 -5.49 25.21 0.24
N ASN A 111 -6.36 24.71 -0.64
CA ASN A 111 -7.34 25.50 -1.37
C ASN A 111 -8.75 25.35 -0.80
N ARG A 112 -9.57 26.40 -0.93
CA ARG A 112 -10.99 26.38 -0.56
C ARG A 112 -11.84 25.48 -1.47
N GLU A 113 -11.50 25.40 -2.75
CA GLU A 113 -12.22 24.61 -3.74
C GLU A 113 -12.17 23.12 -3.39
N ASP A 114 -11.00 22.61 -2.99
CA ASP A 114 -10.80 21.23 -2.56
C ASP A 114 -11.71 20.87 -1.38
N VAL A 115 -11.80 21.74 -0.36
CA VAL A 115 -12.67 21.53 0.80
C VAL A 115 -14.14 21.39 0.38
N THR A 116 -14.56 22.20 -0.60
CA THR A 116 -15.95 22.19 -1.10
C THR A 116 -16.22 20.93 -1.92
N TRP A 117 -15.26 20.52 -2.75
CA TRP A 117 -15.31 19.29 -3.53
C TRP A 117 -15.41 18.05 -2.65
N PHE A 118 -14.59 17.97 -1.59
CA PHE A 118 -14.55 16.83 -0.67
C PHE A 118 -15.57 16.91 0.48
N LYS A 119 -16.52 17.85 0.43
CA LYS A 119 -17.58 18.01 1.43
C LYS A 119 -18.40 16.74 1.73
N PRO A 120 -18.79 15.89 0.75
CA PRO A 120 -19.60 14.70 1.04
C PRO A 120 -18.80 13.56 1.66
N VAL A 121 -17.47 13.68 1.77
CA VAL A 121 -16.62 12.61 2.30
C VAL A 121 -16.64 12.59 3.83
N GLU A 122 -16.73 11.38 4.38
CA GLU A 122 -16.69 11.18 5.82
C GLU A 122 -15.25 11.29 6.36
N LEU A 123 -15.12 12.02 7.47
CA LEU A 123 -13.89 12.15 8.24
C LEU A 123 -13.90 11.15 9.40
N ARG A 124 -12.72 10.58 9.68
CA ARG A 124 -12.48 9.78 10.88
C ARG A 124 -11.30 10.35 11.65
N THR A 125 -11.18 10.08 12.93
CA THR A 125 -9.98 10.44 13.69
C THR A 125 -9.26 9.21 14.23
N LYS A 126 -8.01 9.38 14.67
CA LYS A 126 -7.22 8.26 15.23
C LYS A 126 -7.88 7.69 16.49
N TRP A 127 -8.56 8.55 17.26
CA TRP A 127 -9.32 8.17 18.46
C TRP A 127 -10.76 7.70 18.15
N GLY A 128 -11.07 7.35 16.90
CA GLY A 128 -12.33 6.72 16.54
C GLY A 128 -13.54 7.63 16.46
N ARG A 129 -13.36 8.96 16.41
CA ARG A 129 -14.47 9.89 16.16
C ARG A 129 -14.79 9.95 14.68
N ARG A 130 -16.07 10.08 14.34
CA ARG A 130 -16.56 10.24 12.96
C ARG A 130 -17.15 11.64 12.81
N GLY A 131 -17.11 12.17 11.59
CA GLY A 131 -17.55 13.52 11.32
C GLY A 131 -17.62 13.87 9.83
N HIS A 132 -18.10 15.07 9.54
CA HIS A 132 -18.25 15.60 8.19
C HIS A 132 -17.82 17.07 8.12
N ILE A 133 -17.50 17.54 6.91
CA ILE A 133 -17.15 18.93 6.66
C ILE A 133 -18.44 19.77 6.58
N LYS A 134 -18.51 20.87 7.33
CA LYS A 134 -19.63 21.81 7.27
C LYS A 134 -19.39 22.91 6.26
N GLU A 135 -18.34 23.70 6.50
CA GLU A 135 -18.04 24.91 5.73
C GLU A 135 -16.52 25.10 5.64
N PRO A 136 -16.02 25.54 4.46
CA PRO A 136 -14.65 26.03 4.35
C PRO A 136 -14.53 27.40 5.04
N LEU A 137 -13.36 27.67 5.62
CA LEU A 137 -13.03 28.92 6.29
C LEU A 137 -11.84 29.58 5.58
N GLY A 138 -12.01 30.84 5.17
CA GLY A 138 -10.95 31.61 4.51
C GLY A 138 -10.51 31.03 3.16
N THR A 139 -9.24 31.27 2.80
CA THR A 139 -8.62 30.88 1.52
C THR A 139 -7.66 29.69 1.65
N HIS A 140 -7.00 29.52 2.80
CA HIS A 140 -5.92 28.54 3.02
C HIS A 140 -6.39 27.09 3.32
N GLY A 141 -7.57 26.70 2.84
CA GLY A 141 -8.07 25.32 3.04
C GLY A 141 -8.38 24.97 4.50
N HIS A 142 -8.57 25.97 5.37
CA HIS A 142 -9.15 25.72 6.69
C HIS A 142 -10.61 25.30 6.52
N MET A 143 -11.05 24.40 7.39
CA MET A 143 -12.41 23.90 7.30
C MET A 143 -12.98 23.65 8.69
N LYS A 144 -14.27 23.91 8.83
CA LYS A 144 -15.03 23.59 10.02
C LYS A 144 -15.68 22.24 9.83
N CYS A 145 -15.38 21.33 10.74
CA CYS A 145 -15.90 19.97 10.74
C CYS A 145 -16.82 19.78 11.94
N GLN A 146 -17.88 19.00 11.76
CA GLN A 146 -18.72 18.51 12.85
C GLN A 146 -18.36 17.06 13.13
N PHE A 147 -18.15 16.73 14.40
CA PHE A 147 -17.88 15.39 14.88
C PHE A 147 -18.95 14.96 15.88
N ASP A 148 -19.07 13.65 16.11
CA ASP A 148 -20.04 13.08 17.04
C ASP A 148 -19.82 13.56 18.50
N GLY A 149 -18.56 13.80 18.86
CA GLY A 149 -18.14 14.22 20.19
C GLY A 149 -16.94 15.17 20.17
N GLN A 150 -16.48 15.54 21.35
CA GLN A 150 -15.36 16.46 21.50
C GLN A 150 -14.04 15.81 21.08
N LEU A 151 -13.27 16.54 20.28
CA LEU A 151 -11.96 16.11 19.81
C LEU A 151 -10.88 16.40 20.87
N LYS A 152 -9.86 15.55 20.93
CA LYS A 152 -8.65 15.84 21.73
C LYS A 152 -7.72 16.75 20.91
N SER A 153 -6.95 17.62 21.59
CA SER A 153 -5.97 18.49 20.92
C SER A 153 -4.87 17.69 20.19
N GLN A 154 -4.49 16.54 20.74
CA GLN A 154 -3.49 15.63 20.16
C GLN A 154 -4.08 14.71 19.06
N ASP A 155 -5.35 14.85 18.71
CA ASP A 155 -5.95 14.00 17.68
C ASP A 155 -5.48 14.40 16.28
N THR A 156 -5.59 13.47 15.33
CA THR A 156 -5.37 13.73 13.90
C THR A 156 -6.63 13.32 13.16
N VAL A 157 -7.13 14.25 12.36
CA VAL A 157 -8.28 13.99 11.49
C VAL A 157 -7.77 13.36 10.21
N LEU A 158 -8.42 12.29 9.79
CA LEU A 158 -8.02 11.47 8.66
C LEU A 158 -9.23 11.34 7.73
N MET A 159 -9.03 11.66 6.46
CA MET A 159 -10.02 11.39 5.42
C MET A 159 -9.56 10.18 4.60
N THR A 160 -10.47 9.26 4.29
CA THR A 160 -10.12 8.06 3.48
C THR A 160 -10.71 8.19 2.09
N LEU A 161 -9.85 8.21 1.09
CA LEU A 161 -10.22 8.20 -0.31
C LEU A 161 -9.86 6.84 -0.92
N TYR A 162 -10.64 6.43 -1.91
CA TYR A 162 -10.48 5.17 -2.61
C TYR A 162 -10.43 5.41 -4.11
N LYS A 163 -9.49 4.76 -4.78
CA LYS A 163 -9.35 4.80 -6.24
C LYS A 163 -9.20 3.37 -6.76
N ARG A 164 -9.94 3.02 -7.81
CA ARG A 164 -9.72 1.76 -8.55
C ARG A 164 -8.37 1.83 -9.28
N VAL A 165 -7.57 0.79 -9.13
CA VAL A 165 -6.25 0.68 -9.78
C VAL A 165 -6.24 -0.57 -10.65
N PHE A 166 -5.73 -0.41 -11.86
CA PHE A 166 -5.50 -1.49 -12.79
C PHE A 166 -4.00 -1.80 -12.85
N PRO A 167 -3.60 -3.06 -13.05
CA PRO A 167 -2.19 -3.37 -13.28
C PRO A 167 -1.72 -2.70 -14.57
N LYS A 168 -0.40 -2.48 -14.71
CA LYS A 168 0.13 -1.99 -15.99
C LYS A 168 0.30 -3.16 -16.95
N TRP A 169 0.28 -2.87 -18.24
CA TRP A 169 0.60 -3.84 -19.28
C TRP A 169 2.13 -3.93 -19.43
N THR A 170 2.73 -5.00 -18.93
CA THR A 170 4.20 -5.22 -18.94
C THR A 170 4.49 -6.70 -19.20
N PHE A 171 3.70 -7.30 -20.10
CA PHE A 171 3.87 -8.70 -20.45
C PHE A 171 4.95 -8.83 -21.53
N ASP A 172 6.13 -9.29 -21.13
CA ASP A 172 7.22 -9.67 -22.02
C ASP A 172 7.44 -11.18 -21.90
N PRO A 173 7.35 -11.95 -23.01
CA PRO A 173 7.53 -13.40 -22.97
C PRO A 173 8.99 -13.82 -22.79
N PHE A 174 9.94 -12.91 -23.00
CA PHE A 174 11.37 -13.19 -22.91
C PHE A 174 11.86 -13.12 -21.46
N VAL A 175 12.34 -14.24 -20.93
CA VAL A 175 12.97 -14.32 -19.61
C VAL A 175 14.46 -14.61 -19.81
N PRO A 176 15.37 -13.75 -19.32
CA PRO A 176 16.80 -14.01 -19.41
C PRO A 176 17.20 -15.20 -18.55
N GLU A 177 18.13 -16.00 -19.06
CA GLU A 177 18.65 -17.16 -18.33
C GLU A 177 19.36 -16.74 -17.03
N PRO A 178 19.11 -17.44 -15.91
CA PRO A 178 19.82 -17.16 -14.68
C PRO A 178 21.30 -17.51 -14.85
N ARG A 179 22.20 -16.58 -14.54
CA ARG A 179 23.63 -16.91 -14.43
C ARG A 179 23.81 -17.89 -13.27
N GLN A 180 24.42 -19.03 -13.55
CA GLN A 180 24.69 -20.04 -12.52
C GLN A 180 25.56 -19.42 -11.42
N ARG A 181 25.16 -19.58 -10.16
CA ARG A 181 26.04 -19.32 -9.03
C ARG A 181 27.14 -20.37 -9.09
N ASN A 182 28.33 -20.00 -9.56
CA ASN A 182 29.50 -20.88 -9.52
C ASN A 182 29.63 -21.40 -8.08
N ALA A 183 29.56 -22.72 -7.89
CA ALA A 183 29.50 -23.38 -6.58
C ALA A 183 30.83 -23.34 -5.78
N SER A 184 31.73 -22.40 -6.07
CA SER A 184 33.10 -22.38 -5.56
C SER A 184 33.32 -21.48 -4.33
N SER A 185 32.27 -21.08 -3.61
CA SER A 185 32.42 -20.34 -2.35
C SER A 185 31.29 -20.65 -1.37
N LEU A 186 31.25 -21.87 -0.88
CA LEU A 186 30.73 -22.15 0.46
C LEU A 186 31.96 -22.15 1.38
N PRO A 187 32.04 -21.30 2.43
CA PRO A 187 32.87 -21.62 3.57
C PRO A 187 32.31 -22.92 4.14
N CYS A 188 33.08 -24.00 4.12
CA CYS A 188 32.83 -25.11 5.02
C CYS A 188 32.90 -24.53 6.43
N GLU A 189 31.78 -24.49 7.14
CA GLU A 189 31.83 -24.42 8.60
C GLU A 189 32.50 -25.73 9.02
N GLU A 190 33.78 -25.63 9.40
CA GLU A 190 34.51 -26.75 9.99
C GLU A 190 33.77 -27.17 11.26
N GLU A 191 33.22 -28.38 11.24
CA GLU A 191 32.80 -29.11 12.44
C GLU A 191 34.05 -29.32 13.31
N GLU A 192 34.27 -28.46 14.29
CA GLU A 192 35.15 -28.76 15.42
C GLU A 192 34.44 -29.81 16.31
N ASP A 193 34.68 -31.08 16.01
CA ASP A 193 34.58 -32.16 17.00
C ASP A 193 35.95 -32.86 17.14
N MET A 194 36.45 -32.82 18.38
CA MET A 194 37.32 -33.79 19.05
C MET A 194 38.85 -33.54 19.12
N ALA A 195 39.28 -32.91 20.22
CA ALA A 195 40.28 -33.45 21.16
C ALA A 195 40.17 -32.78 22.54
#